data_AF-A0A962C4R8-F1
#
_entry.id   AF-A0A962C4R8-F1
#
_cell.length_a   1.000
_cell.length_b   1.000
_cell.length_c   1.000
_cell.angle_alpha   90.00
_cell.angle_beta   90.00
_cell.angle_gamma   90.00
#
_symmetry.space_group_name_H-M   'P 1'
#
loop_
_entity.id
_entity.type
_entity.pdbx_description
1 polymer ?
#
loop_
_entity_poly.entity_id
_entity_poly.type
_entity_poly.pdbx_seq_one_letter_code
_entity_poly.pdbx_strand_id
1 'polypeptide(L)'
;HLWSPGLVVLLVTAGVSMGGFMMGNLLASSRLLYALGRDGYLPSAYGRVTAAYRVPLLAIVTHGVVGFSLAMLGNFEALALISGGANCLIYLGVSLATWFAQKRDLRAGGPPFVLPGGALIPAVSTLAMLAIIGTLSRAEWTAIGVALAILVLVYAGLRHWRLRP
;
A
#
# COMPACT_ATOMS: atom_id res chain seq x y z
N HIS A 1 -16.33 -14.59 -36.09
CA HIS A 1 -17.40 -13.69 -35.60
C HIS A 1 -18.04 -14.11 -34.27
N LEU A 2 -18.04 -15.40 -33.85
CA LEU A 2 -18.65 -15.82 -32.58
C LEU A 2 -17.93 -15.38 -31.29
N TRP A 3 -16.67 -14.91 -31.38
CA TRP A 3 -15.92 -14.41 -30.22
C TRP A 3 -16.20 -12.95 -29.86
N SER A 4 -16.85 -12.19 -30.75
CA SER A 4 -17.10 -10.75 -30.55
C SER A 4 -17.99 -10.44 -29.34
N PRO A 5 -19.13 -11.14 -29.13
CA PRO A 5 -20.00 -10.86 -27.98
C PRO A 5 -19.32 -11.20 -26.65
N GLY A 6 -18.60 -12.33 -26.60
CA GLY A 6 -17.88 -12.77 -25.41
C GLY A 6 -16.76 -11.81 -25.00
N LEU A 7 -16.02 -11.26 -25.99
CA LEU A 7 -15.00 -10.25 -25.74
C LEU A 7 -15.60 -8.95 -25.16
N VAL A 8 -16.74 -8.50 -25.68
CA VAL A 8 -17.43 -7.30 -25.15
C VAL A 8 -17.85 -7.51 -23.70
N VAL A 9 -18.47 -8.65 -23.38
CA VAL A 9 -18.86 -8.96 -21.99
C VAL A 9 -17.63 -9.04 -21.08
N LEU A 10 -16.53 -9.64 -21.54
CA LEU A 10 -15.27 -9.71 -20.80
C LEU A 10 -14.68 -8.30 -20.54
N LEU A 11 -14.65 -7.44 -21.55
CA LEU A 11 -14.12 -6.08 -21.42
C LEU A 11 -14.99 -5.23 -20.47
N VAL A 12 -16.32 -5.33 -20.58
CA VAL A 12 -17.25 -4.61 -19.69
C VAL A 12 -17.09 -5.09 -18.25
N THR A 13 -17.07 -6.40 -18.02
CA THR A 13 -16.92 -6.96 -16.66
C THR A 13 -15.54 -6.66 -16.07
N ALA A 14 -14.47 -6.72 -16.87
CA ALA A 14 -13.13 -6.31 -16.46
C ALA A 14 -13.07 -4.81 -16.09
N GLY A 15 -13.72 -3.94 -16.88
CA GLY A 15 -13.81 -2.52 -16.60
C GLY A 15 -14.56 -2.22 -15.29
N VAL A 16 -15.70 -2.87 -15.06
CA VAL A 16 -16.47 -2.73 -13.81
C VAL A 16 -15.66 -3.24 -12.62
N SER A 17 -14.99 -4.38 -12.74
CA SER A 17 -14.14 -4.97 -11.70
C SER A 17 -12.97 -4.05 -11.33
N MET A 18 -12.23 -3.58 -12.32
CA MET A 18 -11.09 -2.69 -12.10
C MET A 18 -11.53 -1.34 -11.53
N GLY A 19 -12.63 -0.77 -12.02
CA GLY A 19 -13.22 0.45 -11.47
C GLY A 19 -13.61 0.31 -9.99
N GLY A 20 -14.24 -0.82 -9.63
CA GLY A 20 -14.57 -1.15 -8.23
C GLY A 20 -13.33 -1.27 -7.35
N PHE A 21 -12.30 -1.99 -7.83
CA PHE A 21 -11.02 -2.15 -7.14
C PHE A 21 -10.34 -0.79 -6.90
N MET A 22 -10.27 0.06 -7.92
CA MET A 22 -9.64 1.39 -7.79
C MET A 22 -10.39 2.27 -6.79
N MET A 23 -11.73 2.27 -6.81
CA MET A 23 -12.53 3.03 -5.86
C MET A 23 -12.31 2.56 -4.41
N GLY A 24 -12.28 1.24 -4.19
CA GLY A 24 -11.95 0.66 -2.90
C GLY A 24 -10.56 1.03 -2.41
N ASN A 25 -9.56 0.95 -3.30
CA ASN A 25 -8.17 1.31 -3.00
C ASN A 25 -8.04 2.79 -2.62
N LEU A 26 -8.63 3.71 -3.40
CA LEU A 26 -8.63 5.15 -3.11
C LEU A 26 -9.20 5.46 -1.70
N LEU A 27 -10.29 4.80 -1.33
CA LEU A 27 -10.93 4.96 -0.03
C LEU A 27 -10.13 4.34 1.12
N ALA A 28 -9.41 3.25 0.89
CA ALA A 28 -8.53 2.63 1.88
C ALA A 28 -7.27 3.47 2.11
N SER A 29 -6.59 3.87 1.03
CA SER A 29 -5.36 4.67 1.08
C SER A 29 -5.62 6.04 1.71
N SER A 30 -6.73 6.70 1.38
CA SER A 30 -7.06 8.00 2.00
C SER A 30 -7.32 7.91 3.50
N ARG A 31 -7.94 6.83 3.99
CA ARG A 31 -8.11 6.59 5.44
C ARG A 31 -6.79 6.31 6.14
N LEU A 32 -5.87 5.59 5.49
CA LEU A 32 -4.51 5.39 6.00
C LEU A 32 -3.76 6.72 6.13
N LEU A 33 -3.77 7.55 5.08
CA LEU A 33 -3.15 8.88 5.09
C LEU A 33 -3.76 9.79 6.17
N TYR A 34 -5.08 9.73 6.34
CA TYR A 34 -5.77 10.46 7.41
C TYR A 34 -5.33 9.99 8.81
N ALA A 35 -5.27 8.68 9.05
CA ALA A 35 -4.81 8.12 10.33
C ALA A 35 -3.37 8.54 10.62
N LEU A 36 -2.48 8.46 9.63
CA LEU A 36 -1.10 8.94 9.74
C LEU A 36 -1.03 10.46 10.00
N GLY A 37 -1.93 11.25 9.44
CA GLY A 37 -2.05 12.68 9.72
C GLY A 37 -2.52 12.98 11.14
N ARG A 38 -3.50 12.21 11.63
CA ARG A 38 -4.02 12.27 13.00
C ARG A 38 -2.97 11.85 14.03
N ASP A 39 -2.22 10.79 13.73
CA ASP A 39 -1.19 10.23 14.60
C ASP A 39 0.12 11.06 14.57
N GLY A 40 0.13 12.16 13.81
CA GLY A 40 1.22 13.15 13.80
C GLY A 40 2.36 12.86 12.83
N TYR A 41 2.30 11.79 12.04
CA TYR A 41 3.31 11.41 11.05
C TYR A 41 3.24 12.24 9.74
N LEU A 42 2.05 12.72 9.34
CA LEU A 42 1.81 13.54 8.13
C LEU A 42 1.24 14.91 8.51
N PRO A 43 1.54 16.04 7.82
CA PRO A 43 1.10 17.40 8.18
C PRO A 43 -0.36 17.49 8.67
N SER A 44 -0.65 18.37 9.64
CA SER A 44 -1.98 18.46 10.28
C SER A 44 -3.14 18.67 9.30
N ALA A 45 -2.86 19.19 8.10
CA ALA A 45 -3.82 19.28 7.00
C ALA A 45 -4.38 17.92 6.54
N TYR A 46 -3.60 16.84 6.60
CA TYR A 46 -4.06 15.47 6.25
C TYR A 46 -4.97 14.87 7.32
N GLY A 47 -4.88 15.33 8.57
CA GLY A 47 -5.77 14.96 9.67
C GLY A 47 -7.08 15.76 9.70
N ARG A 48 -7.34 16.62 8.72
CA ARG A 48 -8.61 17.37 8.61
C ARG A 48 -9.59 16.61 7.71
N VAL A 49 -10.78 16.36 8.25
CA VAL A 49 -11.92 15.85 7.47
C VAL A 49 -12.82 17.01 7.04
N THR A 50 -13.41 16.90 5.85
CA THR A 50 -14.39 17.89 5.36
C THR A 50 -15.65 17.86 6.22
N ALA A 51 -16.18 19.03 6.59
CA ALA A 51 -17.33 19.17 7.49
C ALA A 51 -18.62 18.49 7.00
N ALA A 52 -18.85 18.46 5.68
CA ALA A 52 -20.10 17.96 5.09
C ALA A 52 -20.18 16.42 5.01
N TYR A 53 -19.07 15.74 4.67
CA TYR A 53 -19.07 14.29 4.40
C TYR A 53 -18.12 13.50 5.32
N ARG A 54 -17.38 14.18 6.21
CA ARG A 54 -16.32 13.59 7.07
C ARG A 54 -15.28 12.76 6.29
N VAL A 55 -15.03 13.13 5.04
CA VAL A 55 -14.06 12.49 4.16
C VAL A 55 -12.75 13.30 4.14
N PRO A 56 -11.57 12.67 4.21
CA PRO A 56 -10.29 13.35 4.08
C PRO A 56 -10.00 13.69 2.60
N LEU A 57 -10.60 14.79 2.11
CA LEU A 57 -10.54 15.18 0.69
C LEU A 57 -9.10 15.44 0.22
N LEU A 58 -8.25 16.03 1.06
CA LEU A 58 -6.84 16.23 0.76
C LEU A 58 -6.10 14.91 0.53
N ALA A 59 -6.37 13.89 1.35
CA ALA A 59 -5.77 12.56 1.21
C ALA A 59 -6.23 11.86 -0.09
N ILE A 60 -7.50 12.02 -0.47
CA ILE A 60 -8.03 11.45 -1.72
C ILE A 60 -7.40 12.15 -2.92
N VAL A 61 -7.42 13.48 -2.96
CA VAL A 61 -6.90 14.25 -4.10
C VAL A 61 -5.41 14.00 -4.28
N THR A 62 -4.63 14.01 -3.20
CA THR A 62 -3.19 13.74 -3.27
C THR A 62 -2.90 12.34 -3.79
N HIS A 63 -3.58 11.31 -3.29
CA HIS A 63 -3.39 9.95 -3.78
C HIS A 63 -3.83 9.79 -5.25
N GLY A 64 -4.97 10.39 -5.63
CA GLY A 64 -5.48 10.37 -7.00
C GLY A 64 -4.56 11.10 -7.98
N VAL A 65 -4.08 12.29 -7.63
CA VAL A 65 -3.17 13.08 -8.49
C VAL A 65 -1.82 12.39 -8.65
N VAL A 66 -1.25 11.83 -7.58
CA VAL A 66 0.01 11.08 -7.67
C VAL A 66 -0.17 9.83 -8.53
N GLY A 67 -1.23 9.05 -8.29
CA GLY A 67 -1.53 7.86 -9.08
C GLY A 67 -1.77 8.17 -10.56
N PHE A 68 -2.55 9.21 -10.85
CA PHE A 68 -2.82 9.68 -12.21
C PHE A 68 -1.55 10.16 -12.92
N SER A 69 -0.72 10.95 -12.24
CA SER A 69 0.55 11.43 -12.79
C SER A 69 1.47 10.27 -13.13
N LEU A 70 1.64 9.32 -12.21
CA LEU A 70 2.44 8.11 -12.44
C LEU A 70 1.87 7.24 -13.57
N ALA A 71 0.55 7.16 -13.71
CA ALA A 71 -0.07 6.43 -14.81
C ALA A 71 0.12 7.11 -16.17
N MET A 72 0.14 8.46 -16.23
CA MET A 72 0.40 9.19 -17.47
C MET A 72 1.87 9.20 -17.87
N LEU A 73 2.77 9.31 -16.90
CA LEU A 73 4.22 9.45 -17.13
C LEU A 73 4.95 8.09 -17.15
N GLY A 74 4.37 7.06 -16.54
CA GLY A 74 5.01 5.79 -16.30
C GLY A 74 4.67 4.72 -17.34
N ASN A 75 5.61 3.79 -17.53
CA ASN A 75 5.35 2.55 -18.27
C ASN A 75 4.61 1.55 -17.36
N PHE A 76 3.52 0.96 -17.85
CA PHE A 76 2.71 -0.02 -17.10
C PHE A 76 3.57 -1.17 -16.56
N GLU A 77 4.46 -1.72 -17.39
CA GLU A 77 5.35 -2.80 -16.99
C GLU A 77 6.26 -2.40 -15.82
N ALA A 78 6.87 -1.21 -15.90
CA ALA A 78 7.72 -0.70 -14.83
C ALA A 78 6.94 -0.44 -13.53
N LEU A 79 5.72 0.12 -13.63
CA LEU A 79 4.85 0.34 -12.47
C LEU A 79 4.41 -0.98 -11.83
N ALA A 80 4.07 -1.98 -12.65
CA ALA A 80 3.69 -3.30 -12.18
C ALA A 80 4.84 -4.00 -11.44
N LEU A 81 6.06 -3.93 -11.98
CA LEU A 81 7.27 -4.46 -11.35
C LEU A 81 7.54 -3.79 -9.99
N ILE A 82 7.49 -2.45 -9.95
CA ILE A 82 7.69 -1.68 -8.71
C ILE A 82 6.63 -2.04 -7.66
N SER A 83 5.36 -2.06 -8.07
CA SER A 83 4.25 -2.36 -7.17
C SER A 83 4.31 -3.79 -6.64
N GLY A 84 4.67 -4.77 -7.47
CA GLY A 84 4.82 -6.16 -7.06
C GLY A 84 5.93 -6.33 -6.04
N GLY A 85 7.10 -5.75 -6.29
CA GLY A 85 8.23 -5.76 -5.36
C GLY A 85 7.93 -5.06 -4.04
N ALA A 86 7.28 -3.89 -4.08
CA ALA A 86 6.85 -3.17 -2.89
C ALA A 86 5.86 -3.99 -2.05
N ASN A 87 4.88 -4.65 -2.68
CA ASN A 87 3.93 -5.52 -1.99
C ASN A 87 4.63 -6.71 -1.34
N CYS A 88 5.62 -7.32 -1.99
CA CYS A 88 6.41 -8.40 -1.40
C CYS A 88 7.09 -7.95 -0.11
N LEU A 89 7.71 -6.77 -0.11
CA LEU A 89 8.34 -6.21 1.10
C LEU A 89 7.34 -5.89 2.20
N ILE A 90 6.19 -5.31 1.84
CA ILE A 90 5.11 -5.03 2.80
C ILE A 90 4.64 -6.35 3.44
N TYR A 91 4.36 -7.38 2.64
CA TYR A 91 3.88 -8.66 3.16
C TYR A 91 4.95 -9.43 3.94
N LEU A 92 6.22 -9.31 3.58
CA LEU A 92 7.33 -9.80 4.40
C LEU A 92 7.33 -9.09 5.77
N GLY A 93 7.23 -7.76 5.77
CA GLY A 93 7.16 -6.96 6.99
C GLY A 93 5.96 -7.32 7.87
N VAL A 94 4.78 -7.49 7.28
CA VAL A 94 3.56 -7.93 7.99
C VAL A 94 3.73 -9.33 8.58
N SER A 95 4.34 -10.26 7.82
CA SER A 95 4.60 -11.63 8.30
C SER A 95 5.56 -11.65 9.49
N LEU A 96 6.64 -10.88 9.42
CA LEU A 96 7.59 -10.71 10.52
C LEU A 96 6.95 -10.01 11.72
N ALA A 97 6.21 -8.93 11.50
CA ALA A 97 5.49 -8.21 12.55
C ALA A 97 4.50 -9.13 13.27
N THR A 98 3.81 -9.98 12.52
CA THR A 98 2.89 -10.99 13.06
C THR A 98 3.63 -12.02 13.91
N TRP A 99 4.76 -12.54 13.43
CA TRP A 99 5.62 -13.44 14.19
C TRP A 99 6.10 -12.81 15.50
N PHE A 100 6.56 -11.55 15.46
CA PHE A 100 6.95 -10.81 16.66
C PHE A 100 5.77 -10.54 17.60
N ALA A 101 4.59 -10.22 17.07
CA ALA A 101 3.39 -9.99 17.86
C ALA A 101 2.94 -11.23 18.63
N GLN A 102 3.00 -12.41 17.99
CA GLN A 102 2.75 -13.70 18.65
C GLN A 102 3.78 -14.00 19.73
N LYS A 103 5.07 -13.79 19.45
CA LYS A 103 6.15 -14.06 20.42
C LYS A 103 6.09 -13.15 21.64
N ARG A 104 5.67 -11.90 21.47
CA ARG A 104 5.60 -10.90 22.55
C ARG A 104 4.27 -10.91 23.30
N ASP A 105 3.35 -11.83 22.95
CA ASP A 105 2.00 -11.90 23.49
C ASP A 105 1.36 -10.50 23.59
N LEU A 106 1.40 -9.77 22.47
CA LEU A 106 0.90 -8.39 22.39
C LEU A 106 -0.63 -8.39 22.57
N ARG A 107 -1.06 -8.19 23.81
CA ARG A 107 -2.46 -8.10 24.20
C ARG A 107 -2.95 -6.67 23.98
N ALA A 108 -3.59 -6.43 22.83
CA ALA A 108 -4.34 -5.19 22.59
C ALA A 108 -5.68 -5.21 23.36
N GLY A 109 -5.64 -5.44 24.68
CA GLY A 109 -6.83 -5.45 25.55
C GLY A 109 -7.75 -6.67 25.43
N GLY A 110 -7.35 -7.71 24.69
CA GLY A 110 -8.13 -8.95 24.48
C GLY A 110 -7.25 -10.22 24.57
N PRO A 111 -7.79 -11.42 24.22
CA PRO A 111 -7.01 -12.65 24.23
C PRO A 111 -5.77 -12.55 23.32
N PRO A 112 -4.69 -13.31 23.62
CA PRO A 112 -3.47 -13.36 22.81
C PRO A 112 -3.77 -13.48 21.31
N PHE A 113 -3.13 -12.66 20.49
CA PHE A 113 -3.22 -12.78 19.04
C PHE A 113 -2.52 -14.09 18.62
N VAL A 114 -3.30 -15.14 18.39
CA VAL A 114 -2.81 -16.44 17.92
C VAL A 114 -3.55 -16.81 16.64
N LEU A 115 -2.79 -16.99 15.55
CA LEU A 115 -3.36 -17.45 14.29
C LEU A 115 -3.78 -18.93 14.39
N PRO A 116 -4.80 -19.38 13.64
CA PRO A 116 -5.15 -20.80 13.53
C PRO A 116 -4.03 -21.54 12.77
N GLY A 117 -3.04 -22.07 13.50
CA GLY A 117 -1.76 -22.56 12.94
C GLY A 117 -0.51 -21.96 13.60
N GLY A 118 -0.69 -21.06 14.58
CA GLY A 118 0.36 -20.49 15.40
C GLY A 118 1.46 -19.81 14.59
N ALA A 119 2.70 -20.11 14.94
CA ALA A 119 3.89 -19.53 14.33
C ALA A 119 4.18 -20.10 12.91
N LEU A 120 3.61 -21.26 12.55
CA LEU A 120 3.88 -21.89 11.25
C LEU A 120 3.43 -21.01 10.07
N ILE A 121 2.27 -20.37 10.19
CA ILE A 121 1.75 -19.49 9.14
C ILE A 121 2.72 -18.36 8.81
N PRO A 122 3.14 -17.50 9.77
CA PRO A 122 4.08 -16.43 9.47
C PRO A 122 5.46 -16.94 9.03
N ALA A 123 5.92 -18.12 9.49
CA ALA A 123 7.15 -18.71 8.98
C ALA A 123 7.06 -19.09 7.49
N VAL A 124 5.99 -19.77 7.09
CA VAL A 124 5.77 -20.15 5.68
C VAL A 124 5.59 -18.91 4.81
N SER A 125 4.82 -17.91 5.26
CA SER A 125 4.68 -16.64 4.55
C SER A 125 6.01 -15.92 4.39
N THR A 126 6.83 -15.87 5.44
CA THR A 126 8.16 -15.26 5.39
C THR A 126 9.05 -15.99 4.38
N LEU A 127 9.08 -17.32 4.42
CA LEU A 127 9.89 -18.12 3.50
C LEU A 127 9.43 -17.98 2.05
N ALA A 128 8.13 -17.95 1.79
CA ALA A 128 7.57 -17.72 0.47
C ALA A 128 7.91 -16.32 -0.07
N MET A 129 7.77 -15.28 0.76
CA MET A 129 8.13 -13.91 0.36
C MET A 129 9.64 -13.77 0.11
N LEU A 130 10.48 -14.42 0.92
CA LEU A 130 11.93 -14.46 0.68
C LEU A 130 12.28 -15.19 -0.62
N ALA A 131 11.61 -16.30 -0.93
CA ALA A 131 11.80 -17.00 -2.19
C ALA A 131 11.43 -16.11 -3.38
N ILE A 132 10.30 -15.40 -3.32
CA ILE A 132 9.89 -14.45 -4.36
C ILE A 132 10.91 -13.31 -4.47
N ILE A 133 11.31 -12.70 -3.36
CA ILE A 133 12.34 -11.64 -3.34
C ILE A 133 13.66 -12.12 -3.98
N GLY A 134 14.02 -13.40 -3.80
CA GLY A 134 15.19 -14.01 -4.43
C GLY A 134 15.09 -14.11 -5.96
N THR A 135 13.89 -14.02 -6.54
CA THR A 135 13.67 -14.04 -7.99
C THR A 135 13.68 -12.65 -8.63
N LEU A 136 13.75 -11.57 -7.84
CA LEU A 136 13.75 -10.20 -8.36
C LEU A 136 15.04 -9.88 -9.12
N SER A 137 14.87 -9.28 -10.29
CA SER A 137 15.92 -8.71 -11.12
C SER A 137 16.59 -7.49 -10.46
N ARG A 138 17.78 -7.13 -10.99
CA ARG A 138 18.50 -5.92 -10.55
C ARG A 138 17.67 -4.65 -10.76
N ALA A 139 16.88 -4.59 -11.83
CA ALA A 139 16.02 -3.45 -12.13
C ALA A 139 14.96 -3.25 -11.04
N GLU A 140 14.32 -4.33 -10.59
CA GLU A 140 13.32 -4.29 -9.50
C GLU A 140 13.94 -3.82 -8.19
N TRP A 141 15.13 -4.33 -7.83
CA TRP A 141 15.85 -3.86 -6.64
C TRP A 141 16.19 -2.38 -6.71
N THR A 142 16.66 -1.88 -7.86
CA THR A 142 16.93 -0.44 -8.01
C THR A 142 15.67 0.39 -7.90
N ALA A 143 14.56 -0.07 -8.48
CA ALA A 143 13.31 0.69 -8.49
C ALA A 143 12.67 0.73 -7.09
N ILE A 144 12.70 -0.38 -6.35
CA ILE A 144 12.34 -0.44 -4.93
C ILE A 144 13.22 0.51 -4.11
N GLY A 145 14.54 0.47 -4.32
CA GLY A 145 15.50 1.31 -3.61
C GLY A 145 15.26 2.80 -3.84
N VAL A 146 15.01 3.20 -5.10
CA VAL A 146 14.66 4.58 -5.47
C VAL A 146 13.33 4.99 -4.85
N ALA A 147 12.29 4.16 -4.92
CA ALA A 147 11.00 4.45 -4.32
C ALA A 147 11.11 4.64 -2.79
N LEU A 148 11.87 3.78 -2.11
CA LEU A 148 12.14 3.89 -0.68
C LEU A 148 12.94 5.16 -0.36
N ALA A 149 13.96 5.49 -1.16
CA ALA A 149 14.74 6.72 -0.99
C ALA A 149 13.86 7.97 -1.16
N ILE A 150 13.00 8.03 -2.17
CA ILE A 150 12.04 9.11 -2.36
C ILE A 150 11.12 9.21 -1.14
N LEU A 151 10.58 8.09 -0.66
CA LEU A 151 9.71 8.07 0.52
C LEU A 151 10.43 8.62 1.76
N VAL A 152 11.67 8.21 2.00
CA VAL A 152 12.50 8.70 3.10
C VAL A 152 12.79 10.19 2.96
N LEU A 153 13.11 10.67 1.75
CA LEU A 153 13.36 12.10 1.50
C LEU A 153 12.10 12.95 1.70
N VAL A 154 10.95 12.49 1.21
CA VAL A 154 9.66 13.15 1.43
C VAL A 154 9.36 13.21 2.92
N TYR A 155 9.51 12.09 3.64
CA TYR A 155 9.30 12.04 5.08
C TYR A 155 10.26 12.96 5.85
N ALA A 156 11.56 12.95 5.50
CA ALA A 156 12.56 13.81 6.11
C ALA A 156 12.31 15.29 5.83
N GLY A 157 11.90 15.64 4.60
CA GLY A 157 11.48 16.98 4.23
C GLY A 157 10.27 17.44 5.05
N LEU A 158 9.21 16.62 5.11
CA LEU A 158 8.03 16.91 5.93
C LEU A 158 8.38 17.06 7.42
N ARG A 159 9.26 16.19 7.94
CA ARG A 159 9.77 16.28 9.32
C ARG A 159 10.56 17.56 9.55
N HIS A 160 11.41 17.97 8.61
CA HIS A 160 12.20 19.19 8.71
C HIS A 160 11.32 20.45 8.70
N TRP A 161 10.29 20.48 7.86
CA TRP A 161 9.33 21.59 7.82
C TRP A 161 8.48 21.68 9.10
N ARG A 162 8.19 20.54 9.75
CA ARG A 162 7.50 20.48 11.04
C ARG A 162 8.36 20.94 12.22
N LEU A 163 9.68 20.85 12.12
CA LEU A 163 10.62 21.25 13.17
C LEU A 163 11.08 22.72 13.02
N ARG A 164 10.62 23.44 11.99
CA ARG A 164 10.83 24.88 11.88
C ARG A 164 9.77 25.59 12.74
N PRO A 165 10.18 26.31 13.80
CA PRO A 165 9.28 27.01 14.71
C PRO A 165 8.54 28.17 14.03
#